data_AF-A0A212KB28-F1
#
_entry.id   AF-A0A212KB28-F1
#
_cell.length_a   1.000
_cell.length_b   1.000
_cell.length_c   1.000
_cell.angle_alpha   90.00
_cell.angle_beta   90.00
_cell.angle_gamma   90.00
#
_symmetry.space_group_name_H-M   'P 1'
#
loop_
_entity.id
_entity.type
_entity.pdbx_description
1 polymer ?
#
loop_
_entity_poly.entity_id
_entity_poly.type
_entity_poly.pdbx_seq_one_letter_code
_entity_poly.pdbx_strand_id
1 'polypeptide(L)'
;MGLFDFLRKKKEIAQITDNDRQQFTDDMSANANLLVKQFKDDAKLDFTIESLREVDLIIKDSIVFYKKADSETKRKMIIKIGAYVFEVARKKFGGQYYWYNRLDQPILVTGQPEFEMSFLAYEKVRGCFENGKQNEISPVFEDYAVGIANKSTLMIV
;
A
#
# COMPACT_ATOMS: atom_id res chain seq x y z
N MET A 1 10.20 -8.43 -18.56
CA MET A 1 8.93 -9.10 -18.21
C MET A 1 8.80 -9.04 -16.70
N GLY A 2 7.83 -8.27 -16.20
CA GLY A 2 7.63 -8.12 -14.76
C GLY A 2 6.81 -9.28 -14.20
N LEU A 3 7.00 -9.63 -12.92
CA LEU A 3 6.21 -10.64 -12.19
C LEU A 3 4.69 -10.43 -12.36
N PHE A 4 4.28 -9.18 -12.55
CA PHE A 4 2.90 -8.75 -12.77
C PHE A 4 2.28 -9.22 -14.10
N ASP A 5 3.09 -9.46 -15.15
CA ASP A 5 2.57 -9.97 -16.43
C ASP A 5 2.13 -11.44 -16.32
N PHE A 6 2.77 -12.20 -15.42
CA PHE A 6 2.45 -13.61 -15.19
C PHE A 6 1.08 -13.76 -14.49
N LEU A 7 0.75 -12.84 -13.59
CA LEU A 7 -0.51 -12.83 -12.85
C LEU A 7 -1.72 -12.42 -13.70
N ARG A 8 -1.51 -11.53 -14.69
CA ARG A 8 -2.57 -11.13 -15.63
C ARG A 8 -3.07 -12.30 -16.48
N LYS A 9 -2.21 -13.30 -16.73
CA LYS A 9 -2.54 -14.45 -17.60
C LYS A 9 -3.34 -15.55 -16.90
N LYS A 10 -3.58 -15.46 -15.57
CA LYS A 10 -4.08 -16.61 -14.78
C LYS A 10 -5.35 -16.37 -13.96
N LYS A 11 -6.08 -15.27 -14.14
CA LYS A 11 -7.28 -14.95 -13.32
C LYS A 11 -8.58 -14.93 -14.11
N GLU A 12 -9.03 -16.11 -14.51
CA GLU A 12 -10.43 -16.48 -14.32
C GLU A 12 -10.51 -17.21 -12.97
N ILE A 13 -11.01 -16.52 -11.94
CA ILE A 13 -11.53 -17.06 -10.67
C ILE A 13 -10.79 -18.30 -10.11
N ALA A 14 -9.46 -18.27 -10.02
CA ALA A 14 -8.72 -19.27 -9.26
C ALA A 14 -8.71 -18.86 -7.80
N GLN A 15 -9.18 -19.74 -6.90
CA GLN A 15 -9.02 -19.59 -5.45
C GLN A 15 -7.56 -19.24 -5.16
N ILE A 16 -7.31 -18.03 -4.64
CA ILE A 16 -5.96 -17.58 -4.28
C ILE A 16 -5.43 -18.58 -3.24
N THR A 17 -4.42 -19.35 -3.61
CA THR A 17 -3.84 -20.37 -2.71
C THR A 17 -3.07 -19.69 -1.58
N ASP A 18 -2.85 -20.40 -0.47
CA ASP A 18 -2.04 -19.87 0.64
C ASP A 18 -0.61 -19.52 0.18
N ASN A 19 -0.07 -20.27 -0.79
CA ASN A 19 1.22 -19.96 -1.41
C ASN A 19 1.19 -18.63 -2.17
N ASP A 20 0.09 -18.33 -2.90
CA ASP A 20 -0.06 -17.04 -3.58
C ASP A 20 -0.12 -15.88 -2.57
N ARG A 21 -0.82 -16.09 -1.43
CA ARG A 21 -0.90 -15.09 -0.34
C ARG A 21 0.44 -14.85 0.33
N GLN A 22 1.23 -15.91 0.54
CA GLN A 22 2.58 -15.79 1.08
C GLN A 22 3.48 -15.02 0.13
N GLN A 23 3.45 -15.35 -1.17
CA GLN A 23 4.23 -14.61 -2.18
C GLN A 23 3.84 -13.13 -2.22
N PHE A 24 2.54 -12.80 -2.14
CA PHE A 24 2.11 -11.40 -2.04
C PHE A 24 2.68 -10.70 -0.82
N THR A 25 2.69 -11.39 0.33
CA THR A 25 3.26 -10.84 1.57
C THR A 25 4.76 -10.58 1.42
N ASP A 26 5.49 -11.55 0.86
CA ASP A 26 6.93 -11.43 0.64
C ASP A 26 7.26 -10.29 -0.34
N ASP A 27 6.48 -10.16 -1.43
CA ASP A 27 6.62 -9.07 -2.40
C ASP A 27 6.32 -7.70 -1.77
N MET A 28 5.30 -7.59 -0.92
CA MET A 28 5.01 -6.34 -0.20
C MET A 28 6.13 -5.98 0.77
N SER A 29 6.56 -6.92 1.60
CA SER A 29 7.70 -6.71 2.51
C SER A 29 8.97 -6.34 1.76
N ALA A 30 9.27 -6.99 0.63
CA ALA A 30 10.44 -6.66 -0.20
C ALA A 30 10.36 -5.24 -0.78
N ASN A 31 9.23 -4.84 -1.35
CA ASN A 31 9.05 -3.49 -1.89
C ASN A 31 9.08 -2.41 -0.81
N ALA A 32 8.49 -2.68 0.36
CA ALA A 32 8.57 -1.77 1.49
C ALA A 32 10.01 -1.59 1.99
N ASN A 33 10.78 -2.68 2.08
CA ASN A 33 12.20 -2.62 2.46
C ASN A 33 13.06 -1.87 1.43
N LEU A 34 12.69 -1.87 0.14
CA LEU A 34 13.35 -1.02 -0.85
C LEU A 34 13.12 0.46 -0.58
N LEU A 35 11.95 0.86 -0.07
CA LEU A 35 11.71 2.25 0.35
C LEU A 35 12.57 2.61 1.56
N VAL A 36 12.58 1.75 2.60
CA VAL A 36 13.41 1.94 3.80
C VAL A 36 14.88 2.11 3.42
N LYS A 37 15.40 1.24 2.56
CA LYS A 37 16.78 1.33 2.08
C LYS A 37 17.05 2.60 1.29
N GLN A 38 16.10 3.04 0.47
CA GLN A 38 16.23 4.22 -0.37
C GLN A 38 16.30 5.52 0.45
N PHE A 39 15.57 5.60 1.56
CA PHE A 39 15.48 6.80 2.40
C PHE A 39 16.15 6.65 3.77
N LYS A 40 17.03 5.65 3.94
CA LYS A 40 17.65 5.30 5.23
C LYS A 40 18.38 6.46 5.92
N ASP A 41 18.91 7.40 5.14
CA ASP A 41 19.70 8.54 5.62
C ASP A 41 18.84 9.81 5.78
N ASP A 42 17.62 9.81 5.24
CA ASP A 42 16.73 10.97 5.17
C ASP A 42 15.48 10.85 6.06
N ALA A 43 15.05 9.62 6.35
CA ALA A 43 13.80 9.35 7.06
C ALA A 43 13.89 8.12 7.98
N LYS A 44 13.21 8.19 9.13
CA LYS A 44 13.07 7.05 10.04
C LYS A 44 11.84 6.21 9.68
N LEU A 45 12.03 5.26 8.78
CA LEU A 45 11.00 4.32 8.34
C LEU A 45 11.13 2.99 9.10
N ASP A 46 10.41 2.85 10.23
CA ASP A 46 10.47 1.70 11.15
C ASP A 46 9.19 0.86 11.23
N PHE A 47 8.30 1.01 10.24
CA PHE A 47 7.01 0.32 10.13
C PHE A 47 6.00 0.60 11.27
N THR A 48 6.16 1.72 11.97
CA THR A 48 5.19 2.21 12.95
C THR A 48 4.15 3.14 12.30
N ILE A 49 3.03 3.41 12.98
CA ILE A 49 2.03 4.38 12.48
C ILE A 49 2.67 5.77 12.40
N GLU A 50 3.49 6.11 13.38
CA GLU A 50 4.18 7.39 13.50
C GLU A 50 5.10 7.66 12.29
N SER A 51 5.71 6.61 11.73
CA SER A 51 6.56 6.70 10.54
C SER A 51 5.81 7.09 9.25
N LEU A 52 4.46 7.04 9.24
CA LEU A 52 3.68 7.48 8.07
C LEU A 52 3.80 8.98 7.82
N ARG A 53 4.14 9.79 8.85
CA ARG A 53 4.44 11.21 8.66
C ARG A 53 5.68 11.42 7.81
N GLU A 54 6.68 10.55 7.95
CA GLU A 54 7.87 10.57 7.08
C GLU A 54 7.51 10.18 5.65
N VAL A 55 6.56 9.25 5.46
CA VAL A 55 6.05 8.90 4.13
C VAL A 55 5.36 10.09 3.47
N ASP A 56 4.57 10.86 4.21
CA ASP A 56 3.93 12.08 3.70
C ASP A 56 4.97 13.12 3.24
N LEU A 57 6.07 13.28 3.99
CA LEU A 57 7.19 14.14 3.60
C LEU A 57 7.89 13.63 2.34
N ILE A 58 8.20 12.32 2.28
CA ILE A 58 8.81 11.69 1.11
C ILE A 58 7.98 11.92 -0.15
N ILE A 59 6.65 11.71 -0.07
CA ILE A 59 5.75 11.95 -1.20
C ILE A 59 5.82 13.42 -1.61
N LYS A 60 5.64 14.33 -0.65
CA LYS A 60 5.62 15.77 -0.87
C LYS A 60 6.90 16.27 -1.57
N ASP A 61 8.06 15.84 -1.10
CA ASP A 61 9.35 16.22 -1.67
C ASP A 61 9.58 15.59 -3.05
N SER A 62 8.96 14.44 -3.30
CA SER A 62 9.02 13.72 -4.56
C SER A 62 8.04 14.20 -5.63
N ILE A 63 7.08 15.11 -5.33
CA ILE A 63 6.03 15.54 -6.28
C ILE A 63 6.61 16.09 -7.58
N VAL A 64 7.63 16.97 -7.50
CA VAL A 64 8.22 17.61 -8.68
C VAL A 64 8.89 16.59 -9.58
N PHE A 65 9.61 15.63 -8.98
CA PHE A 65 10.21 14.52 -9.70
C PHE A 65 9.15 13.61 -10.32
N TYR A 66 8.15 13.21 -9.54
CA TYR A 66 7.05 12.35 -9.98
C TYR A 66 6.37 12.91 -11.23
N LYS A 67 6.05 14.21 -11.25
CA LYS A 67 5.37 14.84 -12.40
C LYS A 67 6.15 14.72 -13.72
N LYS A 68 7.48 14.75 -13.65
CA LYS A 68 8.38 14.66 -14.83
C LYS A 68 8.77 13.22 -15.18
N ALA A 69 8.55 12.28 -14.29
CA ALA A 69 8.93 10.88 -14.48
C ALA A 69 8.05 10.17 -15.51
N ASP A 70 8.62 9.16 -16.16
CA ASP A 70 7.88 8.24 -17.01
C ASP A 70 6.90 7.35 -16.21
N SER A 71 6.03 6.63 -16.93
CA SER A 71 4.98 5.80 -16.33
C SER A 71 5.54 4.64 -15.49
N GLU A 72 6.68 4.06 -15.88
CA GLU A 72 7.31 2.96 -15.15
C GLU A 72 7.88 3.44 -13.81
N THR A 73 8.55 4.59 -13.82
CA THR A 73 9.12 5.22 -12.64
C THR A 73 8.01 5.66 -11.68
N LYS A 74 6.94 6.30 -12.19
CA LYS A 74 5.75 6.61 -11.38
C LYS A 74 5.17 5.37 -10.72
N ARG A 75 5.00 4.28 -11.48
CA ARG A 75 4.51 3.00 -10.97
C ARG A 75 5.40 2.44 -9.88
N LYS A 76 6.74 2.47 -10.04
CA LYS A 76 7.70 1.99 -9.03
C LYS A 76 7.61 2.80 -7.73
N MET A 77 7.42 4.12 -7.83
CA MET A 77 7.24 4.98 -6.66
C MET A 77 5.96 4.60 -5.89
N ILE A 78 4.83 4.44 -6.60
CA ILE A 78 3.56 4.01 -5.99
C ILE A 78 3.70 2.64 -5.32
N ILE A 79 4.34 1.67 -5.99
CA ILE A 79 4.52 0.31 -5.46
C ILE A 79 5.31 0.33 -4.15
N LYS A 80 6.48 0.99 -4.13
CA LYS A 80 7.34 1.01 -2.94
C LYS A 80 6.67 1.72 -1.76
N ILE A 81 6.09 2.89 -2.01
CA ILE A 81 5.44 3.69 -0.96
C ILE A 81 4.18 3.00 -0.47
N GLY A 82 3.32 2.55 -1.38
CA GLY A 82 2.10 1.82 -1.03
C GLY A 82 2.37 0.51 -0.30
N ALA A 83 3.42 -0.22 -0.67
CA ALA A 83 3.83 -1.43 0.04
C ALA A 83 4.28 -1.13 1.48
N TYR A 84 4.99 -0.03 1.70
CA TYR A 84 5.35 0.39 3.05
C TYR A 84 4.11 0.71 3.91
N VAL A 85 3.17 1.49 3.37
CA VAL A 85 1.90 1.81 4.04
C VAL A 85 1.10 0.55 4.37
N PHE A 86 1.07 -0.42 3.44
CA PHE A 86 0.45 -1.72 3.68
C PHE A 86 1.13 -2.51 4.79
N GLU A 87 2.45 -2.53 4.83
CA GLU A 87 3.19 -3.26 5.87
C GLU A 87 3.01 -2.62 7.25
N VAL A 88 2.88 -1.29 7.34
CA VAL A 88 2.50 -0.60 8.59
C VAL A 88 1.14 -1.09 9.08
N ALA A 89 0.12 -1.09 8.20
CA ALA A 89 -1.22 -1.61 8.53
C ALA A 89 -1.16 -3.08 8.96
N ARG A 90 -0.53 -3.94 8.16
CA ARG A 90 -0.49 -5.38 8.39
C ARG A 90 0.26 -5.75 9.67
N LYS A 91 1.39 -5.11 9.95
CA LYS A 91 2.16 -5.36 11.19
C LYS A 91 1.41 -4.88 12.42
N LYS A 92 0.63 -3.80 12.31
CA LYS A 92 -0.11 -3.23 13.44
C LYS A 92 -1.42 -3.97 13.74
N PHE A 93 -2.19 -4.30 12.71
CA PHE A 93 -3.56 -4.80 12.85
C PHE A 93 -3.77 -6.21 12.29
N GLY A 94 -2.76 -6.81 11.67
CA GLY A 94 -2.90 -8.05 10.93
C GLY A 94 -3.58 -7.84 9.58
N GLY A 95 -4.25 -8.88 9.09
CA GLY A 95 -4.92 -8.86 7.79
C GLY A 95 -4.16 -9.61 6.71
N GLN A 96 -4.80 -9.76 5.57
CA GLN A 96 -4.33 -10.56 4.44
C GLN A 96 -4.42 -9.77 3.15
N TYR A 97 -3.45 -9.99 2.26
CA TYR A 97 -3.44 -9.39 0.94
C TYR A 97 -4.34 -10.15 -0.03
N TYR A 98 -5.08 -9.39 -0.82
CA TYR A 98 -5.87 -9.87 -1.94
C TYR A 98 -5.56 -9.04 -3.19
N TRP A 99 -6.01 -9.54 -4.34
CA TRP A 99 -5.95 -8.77 -5.58
C TRP A 99 -7.31 -8.18 -5.91
N TYR A 100 -7.36 -6.86 -6.05
CA TYR A 100 -8.56 -6.14 -6.40
C TYR A 100 -8.66 -5.94 -7.91
N ASN A 101 -9.39 -6.84 -8.58
CA ASN A 101 -9.50 -6.88 -10.04
C ASN A 101 -9.99 -5.56 -10.66
N ARG A 102 -10.86 -4.81 -9.97
CA ARG A 102 -11.47 -3.58 -10.52
C ARG A 102 -10.45 -2.48 -10.83
N LEU A 103 -9.37 -2.42 -10.05
CA LEU A 103 -8.31 -1.41 -10.21
C LEU A 103 -6.95 -2.04 -10.51
N ASP A 104 -6.92 -3.35 -10.78
CA ASP A 104 -5.71 -4.14 -11.09
C ASP A 104 -4.56 -3.90 -10.09
N GLN A 105 -4.88 -3.95 -8.80
CA GLN A 105 -3.95 -3.62 -7.72
C GLN A 105 -4.17 -4.48 -6.45
N PRO A 106 -3.17 -4.59 -5.57
CA PRO A 106 -3.33 -5.22 -4.26
C PRO A 106 -4.27 -4.44 -3.33
N ILE A 107 -4.91 -5.17 -2.43
CA ILE A 107 -5.73 -4.64 -1.33
C ILE A 107 -5.38 -5.39 -0.05
N LEU A 108 -5.34 -4.69 1.09
CA LEU A 108 -5.20 -5.31 2.41
C LEU A 108 -6.58 -5.39 3.06
N VAL A 109 -6.97 -6.58 3.53
CA VAL A 109 -8.24 -6.82 4.21
C VAL A 109 -7.97 -7.27 5.64
N THR A 110 -8.58 -6.60 6.62
CA THR A 110 -8.35 -6.78 8.06
C THR A 110 -9.66 -6.97 8.81
N GLY A 111 -9.64 -7.82 9.85
CA GLY A 111 -10.78 -8.00 10.78
C GLY A 111 -11.71 -9.17 10.49
N GLN A 112 -11.49 -9.92 9.41
CA GLN A 112 -12.30 -11.10 9.09
C GLN A 112 -12.08 -12.22 10.13
N PRO A 113 -13.12 -13.01 10.46
CA PRO A 113 -14.48 -12.98 9.88
C PRO A 113 -15.45 -11.98 10.54
N GLU A 114 -15.08 -11.30 11.62
CA GLU A 114 -16.02 -10.48 12.41
C GLU A 114 -16.44 -9.18 11.73
N PHE A 115 -15.53 -8.54 11.01
CA PHE A 115 -15.78 -7.34 10.22
C PHE A 115 -14.79 -7.26 9.05
N GLU A 116 -14.93 -6.26 8.18
CA GLU A 116 -14.02 -6.13 7.04
C GLU A 116 -13.60 -4.68 6.80
N MET A 117 -12.36 -4.37 7.18
CA MET A 117 -11.70 -3.11 6.81
C MET A 117 -10.72 -3.37 5.66
N SER A 118 -11.07 -2.84 4.50
CA SER A 118 -10.28 -2.95 3.27
C SER A 118 -9.51 -1.65 3.01
N PHE A 119 -8.23 -1.74 2.66
CA PHE A 119 -7.39 -0.57 2.37
C PHE A 119 -6.74 -0.66 0.98
N LEU A 120 -6.86 0.41 0.19
CA LEU A 120 -6.26 0.55 -1.15
C LEU A 120 -5.09 1.55 -1.13
N ALA A 121 -3.99 1.20 -0.45
CA ALA A 121 -2.85 2.11 -0.26
C ALA A 121 -2.21 2.59 -1.58
N TYR A 122 -2.22 1.78 -2.63
CA TYR A 122 -1.64 2.15 -3.94
C TYR A 122 -2.43 3.28 -4.59
N GLU A 123 -3.76 3.18 -4.56
CA GLU A 123 -4.64 4.23 -5.06
C GLU A 123 -4.50 5.50 -4.24
N LYS A 124 -4.37 5.35 -2.92
CA LYS A 124 -4.14 6.49 -2.05
C LYS A 124 -2.87 7.25 -2.43
N VAL A 125 -1.75 6.53 -2.49
CA VAL A 125 -0.43 7.09 -2.83
C VAL A 125 -0.45 7.76 -4.21
N ARG A 126 -1.12 7.16 -5.20
CA ARG A 126 -1.35 7.78 -6.51
C ARG A 126 -2.07 9.12 -6.34
N GLY A 127 -3.17 9.15 -5.60
CA GLY A 127 -3.92 10.36 -5.29
C GLY A 127 -3.08 11.44 -4.59
N CYS A 128 -2.17 11.06 -3.70
CA CYS A 128 -1.24 12.00 -3.05
C CYS A 128 -0.35 12.73 -4.07
N PHE A 129 0.20 11.99 -5.03
CA PHE A 129 1.05 12.57 -6.08
C PHE A 129 0.27 13.42 -7.09
N GLU A 130 -0.93 12.99 -7.45
CA GLU A 130 -1.73 13.61 -8.52
C GLU A 130 -2.52 14.83 -8.02
N ASN A 131 -3.06 14.77 -6.80
CA ASN A 131 -3.97 15.78 -6.25
C ASN A 131 -3.32 16.65 -5.14
N GLY A 132 -2.09 16.34 -4.72
CA GLY A 132 -1.32 17.15 -3.77
C GLY A 132 -1.80 17.05 -2.30
N LYS A 133 -1.50 18.08 -1.50
CA LYS A 133 -1.66 18.13 -0.02
C LYS A 133 -3.03 17.70 0.53
N GLN A 134 -4.10 17.71 -0.27
CA GLN A 134 -5.42 17.24 0.17
C GLN A 134 -5.48 15.72 0.35
N ASN A 135 -4.43 14.99 -0.01
CA ASN A 135 -4.33 13.55 0.12
C ASN A 135 -3.02 13.19 0.81
N GLU A 136 -2.95 13.36 2.13
CA GLU A 136 -1.90 12.77 2.95
C GLU A 136 -2.31 11.35 3.36
N ILE A 137 -1.32 10.49 3.58
CA ILE A 137 -1.48 9.11 4.04
C ILE A 137 -1.87 9.08 5.51
N SER A 138 -1.16 9.84 6.36
CA SER A 138 -1.31 9.72 7.82
C SER A 138 -2.76 9.92 8.30
N PRO A 139 -3.50 10.98 7.87
CA PRO A 139 -4.88 11.18 8.32
C PRO A 139 -5.84 10.07 7.89
N VAL A 140 -5.68 9.56 6.66
CA VAL A 140 -6.53 8.45 6.16
C VAL A 140 -6.21 7.15 6.88
N PHE A 141 -4.96 6.95 7.29
CA PHE A 141 -4.60 5.80 8.11
C PHE A 141 -5.20 5.89 9.51
N GLU A 142 -5.33 7.09 10.09
CA GLU A 142 -6.04 7.29 11.35
C GLU A 142 -7.51 6.87 11.22
N ASP A 143 -8.20 7.26 10.14
CA ASP A 143 -9.57 6.81 9.84
C ASP A 143 -9.66 5.28 9.71
N TYR A 144 -8.65 4.65 9.08
CA TYR A 144 -8.55 3.19 9.00
C TYR A 144 -8.40 2.53 10.37
N ALA A 145 -7.55 3.07 11.23
CA ALA A 145 -7.38 2.58 12.60
C ALA A 145 -8.66 2.72 13.43
N VAL A 146 -9.37 3.85 13.28
CA VAL A 146 -10.68 4.09 13.93
C VAL A 146 -11.73 3.11 13.41
N GLY A 147 -11.78 2.86 12.10
CA GLY A 147 -12.69 1.89 11.49
C GLY A 147 -12.48 0.48 12.03
N ILE A 148 -11.23 0.07 12.21
CA ILE A 148 -10.88 -1.22 12.82
C ILE A 148 -11.32 -1.27 14.29
N ALA A 149 -11.04 -0.22 15.07
CA ALA A 149 -11.45 -0.17 16.48
C ALA A 149 -12.97 -0.28 16.65
N ASN A 150 -13.72 0.29 15.72
CA ASN A 150 -15.19 0.25 15.69
C ASN A 150 -15.76 -1.00 15.02
N LYS A 151 -14.92 -1.93 14.54
CA LYS A 151 -15.34 -3.11 13.76
C LYS A 151 -16.24 -2.77 12.57
N SER A 152 -15.92 -1.67 11.89
CA SER A 152 -16.66 -1.21 10.71
C SER A 152 -16.43 -2.13 9.51
N THR A 153 -17.38 -2.13 8.57
CA THR A 153 -17.21 -2.80 7.27
C THR A 153 -17.14 -1.75 6.17
N LEU A 154 -15.93 -1.34 5.81
CA LEU A 154 -15.66 -0.23 4.89
C LEU A 154 -14.39 -0.47 4.06
N MET A 155 -14.36 0.15 2.87
CA MET A 155 -13.16 0.25 2.04
C MET A 155 -12.64 1.68 2.10
N ILE A 156 -11.36 1.85 2.45
CA ILE A 156 -10.69 3.14 2.54
C ILE A 156 -9.66 3.27 1.41
N VAL A 157 -9.60 4.48 0.86
CA VAL A 157 -8.62 4.92 -0.13
C VAL A 157 -7.82 6.06 0.48
#